data_AF-A0A350HYW1-F1
#
_entry.id   AF-A0A350HYW1-F1
#
_cell.length_a   1.000
_cell.length_b   1.000
_cell.length_c   1.000
_cell.angle_alpha   90.00
_cell.angle_beta   90.00
_cell.angle_gamma   90.00
#
_symmetry.space_group_name_H-M   'P 1'
#
loop_
_entity.id
_entity.type
_entity.pdbx_description
1 polymer ?
#
loop_
_entity_poly.entity_id
_entity_poly.type
_entity_poly.pdbx_seq_one_letter_code
_entity_poly.pdbx_strand_id
1 'polypeptide(L)'
;MKIQKVLNIFSQALAGFALVLPYGSQAVEMPPEYYEVQEIPLPVGVAPEIGGLKFNSKGELIVLTRRSGILIAKPHQDPNQFQWRTFTDHSLHNPMGILVESDHQFLIPQMAELTRVVDTDRDGTADLFEAVTTDWGVSGNYHETNAGPIPDGEGNWFVAIGTASHNGPTFDYVRGEFSRTGRRGRNYSAVKDKGWVVKVTSDGSIIPWASGFRANNGIRMSPSGDLWVTDNQGDWRGTSPIYHVEKGH
;
A
#
# COMPACT_ATOMS: atom_id res chain seq x y z
N MET A 1 21.59 10.71 -7.79
CA MET A 1 21.48 11.79 -6.78
C MET A 1 21.98 11.26 -5.44
N LYS A 2 22.93 11.91 -4.77
CA LYS A 2 23.44 11.48 -3.45
C LYS A 2 22.59 12.14 -2.35
N ILE A 3 21.92 11.34 -1.52
CA ILE A 3 21.14 11.84 -0.37
C ILE A 3 21.95 11.54 0.89
N GLN A 4 22.39 12.58 1.60
CA GLN A 4 23.12 12.44 2.87
C GLN A 4 22.15 12.23 4.04
N LYS A 5 22.54 11.36 4.98
CA LYS A 5 21.86 11.22 6.28
C LYS A 5 22.41 12.25 7.28
N VAL A 6 21.53 13.00 7.95
CA VAL A 6 21.88 13.77 9.14
C VAL A 6 21.50 12.92 10.36
N LEU A 7 22.50 12.45 11.11
CA LEU A 7 22.30 11.76 12.39
C LEU A 7 22.90 12.62 13.50
N ASN A 8 22.05 13.22 14.35
CA ASN A 8 22.49 13.87 15.58
C ASN A 8 22.53 12.83 16.70
N ILE A 9 23.73 12.44 17.13
CA ILE A 9 23.92 11.61 18.32
C ILE A 9 24.35 12.53 19.46
N PHE A 10 23.46 12.77 20.42
CA PHE A 10 23.81 13.36 21.70
C PHE A 10 24.47 12.27 22.56
N SER A 11 25.74 12.48 22.93
CA SER A 11 26.44 11.61 23.88
C SER A 11 26.45 12.30 25.25
N GLN A 12 25.72 11.75 26.22
CA GLN A 12 25.85 12.14 27.64
C GLN A 12 26.90 11.23 28.29
N ALA A 13 27.94 11.83 28.85
CA ALA A 13 28.95 11.15 29.63
C ALA A 13 28.46 10.97 31.08
N LEU A 14 28.45 9.73 31.58
CA LEU A 14 28.49 9.43 33.01
C LEU A 14 29.73 8.58 33.29
N ALA A 15 30.58 9.08 34.18
CA ALA A 15 31.78 8.40 34.64
C ALA A 15 31.43 7.39 35.76
N GLY A 16 31.91 6.15 35.62
CA GLY A 16 31.84 5.13 36.66
C GLY A 16 32.79 3.97 36.35
N PHE A 17 33.71 3.69 37.26
CA PHE A 17 34.72 2.62 37.20
C PHE A 17 34.10 1.24 36.99
N ALA A 18 34.55 0.48 35.98
CA ALA A 18 34.24 -0.95 35.85
C ALA A 18 35.40 -1.73 35.18
N LEU A 19 35.60 -2.96 35.65
CA LEU A 19 36.63 -3.91 35.25
C LEU A 19 36.72 -4.07 33.71
N VAL A 20 37.95 -4.06 33.19
CA VAL A 20 38.23 -4.32 31.78
C VAL A 20 38.29 -5.84 31.55
N LEU A 21 37.17 -6.42 31.11
CA LEU A 21 37.18 -7.66 30.34
C LEU A 21 37.53 -7.30 28.88
N PRO A 22 38.40 -8.05 28.18
CA PRO A 22 38.66 -7.80 26.78
C PRO A 22 37.42 -8.16 25.97
N TYR A 23 36.57 -7.16 25.73
CA TYR A 23 35.56 -7.20 24.69
C TYR A 23 36.31 -7.24 23.36
N GLY A 24 36.27 -8.39 22.67
CA GLY A 24 36.57 -8.41 21.24
C GLY A 24 35.56 -7.49 20.56
N SER A 25 35.97 -6.29 20.16
CA SER A 25 35.12 -5.43 19.36
C SER A 25 34.98 -6.09 17.99
N GLN A 26 33.87 -6.78 17.75
CA GLN A 26 33.41 -6.94 16.39
C GLN A 26 33.23 -5.52 15.86
N ALA A 27 34.03 -5.16 14.85
CA ALA A 27 33.86 -3.91 14.14
C ALA A 27 32.43 -3.93 13.58
N VAL A 28 31.56 -3.12 14.17
CA VAL A 28 30.23 -2.88 13.61
C VAL A 28 30.50 -2.18 12.29
N GLU A 29 30.22 -2.86 11.18
CA GLU A 29 30.33 -2.28 9.86
C GLU A 29 29.41 -1.05 9.82
N MET A 30 30.01 0.13 9.74
CA MET A 30 29.27 1.37 9.71
C MET A 30 28.46 1.40 8.41
N PRO A 31 27.15 1.67 8.45
CA PRO A 31 26.38 1.80 7.23
C PRO A 31 26.99 2.87 6.33
N PRO A 32 26.93 2.71 4.99
CA PRO A 32 27.56 3.62 4.06
C PRO A 32 27.05 5.07 4.27
N GLU A 33 27.94 6.05 4.06
CA GLU A 33 27.64 7.48 4.27
C GLU A 33 26.52 8.00 3.37
N TYR A 34 26.27 7.32 2.25
CA TYR A 34 25.23 7.65 1.30
C TYR A 34 24.62 6.39 0.70
N TYR A 35 23.40 6.51 0.18
CA TYR A 35 22.80 5.52 -0.71
C TYR A 35 22.99 5.97 -2.15
N GLU A 36 23.30 5.02 -3.03
CA GLU A 36 23.20 5.24 -4.47
C GLU A 36 21.73 5.08 -4.88
N VAL A 37 21.22 6.06 -5.61
CA VAL A 37 19.88 5.99 -6.22
C VAL A 37 20.08 5.70 -7.70
N GLN A 38 19.63 4.53 -8.12
CA GLN A 38 19.67 4.06 -9.49
C GLN A 38 18.25 4.04 -10.06
N GLU A 39 18.13 4.41 -11.33
CA GLU A 39 16.89 4.27 -12.07
C GLU A 39 16.84 2.87 -12.69
N ILE A 40 15.72 2.16 -12.47
CA ILE A 40 15.46 0.88 -13.11
C ILE A 40 14.53 1.17 -14.29
N PRO A 41 14.98 1.04 -15.55
CA PRO A 41 14.13 1.30 -16.70
C PRO A 41 12.99 0.28 -16.76
N LEU A 42 11.76 0.79 -16.88
CA LEU A 42 10.59 -0.04 -17.18
C LEU A 42 10.56 -0.40 -18.67
N PRO A 43 9.88 -1.50 -19.05
CA PRO A 43 9.68 -1.84 -20.46
C PRO A 43 9.02 -0.69 -21.26
N VAL A 44 9.36 -0.59 -22.55
CA VAL A 44 8.82 0.44 -23.44
C VAL A 44 7.28 0.39 -23.44
N GLY A 45 6.64 1.55 -23.28
CA GLY A 45 5.18 1.68 -23.24
C GLY A 45 4.55 1.55 -21.85
N VAL A 46 5.32 1.14 -20.83
CA VAL A 46 4.85 1.09 -19.44
C VAL A 46 4.98 2.48 -18.81
N ALA A 47 3.86 3.03 -18.35
CA ALA A 47 3.88 4.28 -17.59
C ALA A 47 4.35 4.00 -16.14
N PRO A 48 5.24 4.82 -15.57
CA PRO A 48 5.76 4.65 -14.20
C PRO A 48 4.74 5.09 -13.13
N GLU A 49 3.50 4.62 -13.24
CA GLU A 49 2.40 4.86 -12.31
C GLU A 49 2.29 3.71 -11.31
N ILE A 50 3.28 3.63 -10.42
CA ILE A 50 3.41 2.52 -9.47
C ILE A 50 2.33 2.60 -8.39
N GLY A 51 1.50 1.57 -8.32
CA GLY A 51 0.48 1.37 -7.28
C GLY A 51 0.99 0.52 -6.12
N GLY A 52 1.99 -0.35 -6.34
CA GLY A 52 2.54 -1.20 -5.28
C GLY A 52 3.82 -1.93 -5.69
N LEU A 53 4.66 -2.23 -4.70
CA LEU A 53 5.91 -2.96 -4.86
C LEU A 53 6.04 -4.04 -3.79
N LYS A 54 6.38 -5.26 -4.18
CA LYS A 54 6.69 -6.37 -3.27
C LYS A 54 7.74 -7.31 -3.86
N PHE A 55 8.46 -8.00 -2.99
CA PHE A 55 9.24 -9.17 -3.38
C PHE A 55 8.44 -10.43 -3.08
N ASN A 56 8.52 -11.41 -3.98
CA ASN A 56 8.01 -12.75 -3.72
C ASN A 56 9.08 -13.63 -3.03
N SER A 57 8.73 -14.89 -2.76
CA SER A 57 9.62 -15.83 -2.08
C SER A 57 10.89 -16.18 -2.86
N LYS A 58 10.88 -15.97 -4.18
CA LYS A 58 12.00 -16.18 -5.10
C LYS A 58 12.92 -14.97 -5.23
N GLY A 59 12.60 -13.85 -4.57
CA GLY A 59 13.35 -12.60 -4.68
C GLY A 59 13.07 -11.84 -5.97
N GLU A 60 12.00 -12.17 -6.71
CA GLU A 60 11.55 -11.38 -7.85
C GLU A 60 10.79 -10.13 -7.36
N LEU A 61 11.03 -9.00 -8.01
CA LEU A 61 10.33 -7.74 -7.76
C LEU A 61 9.00 -7.75 -8.52
N ILE A 62 7.89 -7.70 -7.79
CA ILE A 62 6.55 -7.52 -8.32
C ILE A 62 6.22 -6.03 -8.30
N VAL A 63 5.80 -5.52 -9.45
CA VAL A 63 5.47 -4.12 -9.69
C VAL A 63 4.04 -4.02 -10.18
N LEU A 64 3.18 -3.53 -9.30
CA LEU A 64 1.81 -3.19 -9.64
C LEU A 64 1.78 -1.77 -10.21
N THR A 65 1.20 -1.63 -11.39
CA THR A 65 1.03 -0.35 -12.07
C THR A 65 -0.45 -0.02 -12.25
N ARG A 66 -0.76 1.27 -12.38
CA ARG A 66 -2.13 1.73 -12.61
C ARG A 66 -2.65 1.42 -14.02
N ARG A 67 -1.78 1.46 -15.03
CA ARG A 67 -2.17 1.38 -16.46
C ARG A 67 -1.62 0.19 -17.24
N SER A 68 -0.72 -0.58 -16.65
CA SER A 68 0.01 -1.67 -17.35
C SER A 68 -0.01 -2.97 -16.56
N GLY A 69 -1.00 -3.15 -15.69
CA GLY A 69 -1.18 -4.32 -14.85
C GLY A 69 0.00 -4.60 -13.92
N ILE A 70 0.45 -5.85 -13.89
CA ILE A 70 1.46 -6.36 -12.98
C ILE A 70 2.67 -6.84 -13.79
N LEU A 71 3.82 -6.26 -13.50
CA LEU A 71 5.10 -6.70 -14.02
C LEU A 71 5.88 -7.44 -12.93
N ILE A 72 6.66 -8.43 -13.33
CA ILE A 72 7.58 -9.13 -12.44
C ILE A 72 8.98 -9.02 -13.03
N ALA A 73 9.95 -8.68 -12.21
CA ALA A 73 11.35 -8.60 -12.61
C ALA A 73 12.23 -9.48 -11.73
N LYS A 74 13.19 -10.16 -12.36
CA LYS A 74 14.34 -10.68 -11.63
C LYS A 74 15.38 -9.55 -11.45
N PRO A 75 15.70 -9.15 -10.22
CA PRO A 75 16.69 -8.10 -9.99
C PRO A 75 18.07 -8.47 -10.55
N HIS A 76 18.81 -7.45 -10.98
CA HIS A 76 20.19 -7.57 -11.44
C HIS A 76 21.04 -6.44 -10.85
N GLN A 77 22.37 -6.64 -10.77
CA GLN A 77 23.27 -5.60 -10.25
C GLN A 77 23.34 -4.37 -11.16
N ASP A 78 23.27 -4.59 -12.47
CA ASP A 78 23.04 -3.54 -13.47
C ASP A 78 21.53 -3.31 -13.66
N PRO A 79 20.99 -2.12 -13.31
CA PRO A 79 19.57 -1.78 -13.47
C PRO A 79 19.03 -1.98 -14.90
N ASN A 80 19.88 -1.83 -15.92
CA ASN A 80 19.47 -1.98 -17.32
C ASN A 80 19.27 -3.44 -17.74
N GLN A 81 19.70 -4.39 -16.90
CA GLN A 81 19.62 -5.82 -17.16
C GLN A 81 18.55 -6.51 -16.31
N PHE A 82 17.66 -5.74 -15.68
CA PHE A 82 16.48 -6.31 -15.04
C PHE A 82 15.67 -7.11 -16.06
N GLN A 83 15.39 -8.37 -15.73
CA GLN A 83 14.65 -9.26 -16.61
C GLN A 83 13.16 -9.15 -16.30
N TRP A 84 12.47 -8.34 -17.09
CA TRP A 84 11.04 -8.09 -16.95
C TRP A 84 10.20 -9.16 -17.66
N ARG A 85 9.08 -9.52 -17.04
CA ARG A 85 7.96 -10.24 -17.65
C ARG A 85 6.64 -9.63 -17.20
N THR A 86 5.65 -9.69 -18.07
CA THR A 86 4.27 -9.28 -17.75
C THR A 86 3.56 -10.45 -17.09
N PHE A 87 3.01 -10.23 -15.90
CA PHE A 87 2.09 -11.19 -15.27
C PHE A 87 0.65 -10.92 -15.73
N THR A 88 0.27 -9.66 -15.90
CA THR A 88 -0.94 -9.24 -16.63
C THR A 88 -0.77 -7.83 -17.16
N ASP A 89 -1.31 -7.54 -18.33
CA ASP A 89 -1.37 -6.20 -18.93
C ASP A 89 -2.72 -5.49 -18.67
N HIS A 90 -3.65 -6.15 -17.97
CA HIS A 90 -4.94 -5.56 -17.62
C HIS A 90 -4.75 -4.37 -16.68
N SER A 91 -5.34 -3.23 -17.03
CA SER A 91 -5.39 -2.08 -16.13
C SER A 91 -6.30 -2.38 -14.93
N LEU A 92 -5.82 -2.04 -13.74
CA LEU A 92 -6.57 -2.13 -12.50
C LEU A 92 -7.01 -0.73 -12.07
N HIS A 93 -8.17 -0.61 -11.45
CA HIS A 93 -8.82 0.66 -11.17
C HIS A 93 -8.19 1.40 -9.98
N ASN A 94 -7.17 2.23 -10.29
CA ASN A 94 -6.34 3.01 -9.37
C ASN A 94 -5.90 2.21 -8.13
N PRO A 95 -5.15 1.11 -8.30
CA PRO A 95 -4.82 0.25 -7.20
C PRO A 95 -3.71 0.85 -6.34
N MET A 96 -3.85 0.76 -5.02
CA MET A 96 -2.89 1.31 -4.06
C MET A 96 -2.48 0.23 -3.04
N GLY A 97 -1.44 -0.50 -3.40
CA GLY A 97 -0.86 -1.59 -2.63
C GLY A 97 -1.13 -2.97 -3.24
N ILE A 98 -0.32 -3.92 -2.82
CA ILE A 98 -0.35 -5.31 -3.30
C ILE A 98 0.07 -6.23 -2.15
N LEU A 99 -0.71 -7.28 -1.96
CA LEU A 99 -0.35 -8.41 -1.10
C LEU A 99 -0.01 -9.61 -1.98
N VAL A 100 1.14 -10.21 -1.70
CA VAL A 100 1.59 -11.45 -2.32
C VAL A 100 1.09 -12.60 -1.46
N GLU A 101 0.06 -13.31 -1.91
CA GLU A 101 -0.47 -14.49 -1.22
C GLU A 101 0.37 -15.72 -1.59
N SER A 102 0.79 -15.83 -2.86
CA SER A 102 1.78 -16.80 -3.33
C SER A 102 2.55 -16.23 -4.54
N ASP A 103 3.48 -17.01 -5.10
CA ASP A 103 4.21 -16.62 -6.32
C ASP A 103 3.31 -16.52 -7.58
N HIS A 104 2.07 -17.01 -7.52
CA HIS A 104 1.11 -17.06 -8.63
C HIS A 104 -0.24 -16.41 -8.27
N GLN A 105 -0.34 -15.71 -7.14
CA GLN A 105 -1.58 -15.15 -6.62
C GLN A 105 -1.34 -13.86 -5.85
N PHE A 106 -2.03 -12.78 -6.26
CA PHE A 106 -1.91 -11.45 -5.69
C PHE A 106 -3.27 -10.89 -5.31
N LEU A 107 -3.33 -10.20 -4.16
CA LEU A 107 -4.54 -9.54 -3.68
C LEU A 107 -4.34 -8.02 -3.71
N ILE A 108 -5.25 -7.32 -4.40
CA ILE A 108 -5.08 -5.94 -4.82
C ILE A 108 -6.35 -5.14 -4.52
N PRO A 109 -6.27 -4.00 -3.80
CA PRO A 109 -7.42 -3.15 -3.62
C PRO A 109 -7.57 -2.27 -4.87
N GLN A 110 -8.75 -2.30 -5.46
CA GLN A 110 -9.19 -1.35 -6.48
C GLN A 110 -10.19 -0.37 -5.86
N MET A 111 -10.50 0.74 -6.54
CA MET A 111 -11.52 1.67 -6.04
C MET A 111 -12.88 0.99 -5.76
N ALA A 112 -13.26 0.01 -6.59
CA ALA A 112 -14.57 -0.65 -6.55
C ALA A 112 -14.60 -2.00 -5.82
N GLU A 113 -13.46 -2.63 -5.57
CA GLU A 113 -13.40 -4.02 -5.11
C GLU A 113 -12.03 -4.41 -4.55
N LEU A 114 -12.00 -5.50 -3.77
CA LEU A 114 -10.78 -6.24 -3.49
C LEU A 114 -10.69 -7.37 -4.50
N THR A 115 -9.63 -7.42 -5.29
CA THR A 115 -9.51 -8.38 -6.38
C THR A 115 -8.32 -9.28 -6.15
N ARG A 116 -8.56 -10.58 -6.28
CA ARG A 116 -7.53 -11.60 -6.33
C ARG A 116 -7.23 -11.91 -7.80
N VAL A 117 -5.96 -11.76 -8.16
CA VAL A 117 -5.43 -12.02 -9.49
C VAL A 117 -4.58 -13.28 -9.42
N VAL A 118 -4.94 -14.30 -10.21
CA VAL A 118 -4.37 -15.65 -10.12
C VAL A 118 -3.88 -16.10 -11.49
N ASP A 119 -2.74 -16.79 -11.50
CA ASP A 119 -2.27 -17.66 -12.57
C ASP A 119 -2.62 -19.10 -12.16
N THR A 120 -3.69 -19.66 -12.74
CA THR A 120 -4.24 -20.95 -12.32
C THR A 120 -3.53 -22.15 -12.94
N ASP A 121 -2.94 -22.00 -14.12
CA ASP A 121 -2.23 -23.07 -14.84
C ASP A 121 -0.69 -23.03 -14.67
N ARG A 122 -0.17 -21.98 -14.02
CA ARG A 122 1.24 -21.74 -13.68
C ARG A 122 2.12 -21.48 -14.90
N ASP A 123 1.57 -20.90 -15.95
CA ASP A 123 2.35 -20.50 -17.13
C ASP A 123 3.11 -19.17 -16.94
N GLY A 124 2.88 -18.48 -15.82
CA GLY A 124 3.49 -17.20 -15.48
C GLY A 124 2.63 -15.97 -15.81
N THR A 125 1.41 -16.17 -16.28
CA THR A 125 0.43 -15.14 -16.67
C THR A 125 -0.87 -15.33 -15.89
N ALA A 126 -1.47 -14.23 -15.42
CA ALA A 126 -2.77 -14.30 -14.77
C ALA A 126 -3.89 -14.64 -15.76
N ASP A 127 -4.75 -15.57 -15.38
CA ASP A 127 -5.92 -16.03 -16.15
C ASP A 127 -7.24 -15.87 -15.38
N LEU A 128 -7.18 -15.59 -14.07
CA LEU A 128 -8.35 -15.39 -13.21
C LEU A 128 -8.28 -14.07 -12.44
N PHE A 129 -9.40 -13.33 -12.47
CA PHE A 129 -9.64 -12.11 -11.69
C PHE A 129 -10.90 -12.30 -10.86
N GLU A 130 -10.73 -12.66 -9.59
CA GLU A 130 -11.81 -12.92 -8.65
C GLU A 130 -12.04 -11.68 -7.78
N ALA A 131 -13.26 -11.15 -7.79
CA ALA A 131 -13.68 -10.12 -6.84
C ALA A 131 -13.95 -10.76 -5.47
N VAL A 132 -12.99 -10.67 -4.55
CA VAL A 132 -13.11 -11.19 -3.17
C VAL A 132 -14.21 -10.47 -2.42
N THR A 133 -14.30 -9.15 -2.60
CA THR A 133 -15.42 -8.37 -2.08
C THR A 133 -15.63 -7.14 -2.93
N THR A 134 -16.88 -6.70 -2.98
CA THR A 134 -17.31 -5.51 -3.70
C THR A 134 -18.26 -4.66 -2.85
N ASP A 135 -18.21 -4.86 -1.53
CA ASP A 135 -19.24 -4.46 -0.57
C ASP A 135 -19.14 -3.01 -0.09
N TRP A 136 -18.12 -2.25 -0.53
CA TRP A 136 -18.06 -0.80 -0.34
C TRP A 136 -18.59 -0.04 -1.56
N GLY A 137 -18.93 1.24 -1.37
CA GLY A 137 -19.45 2.07 -2.43
C GLY A 137 -18.38 2.73 -3.29
N VAL A 138 -18.78 3.29 -4.44
CA VAL A 138 -17.95 4.16 -5.30
C VAL A 138 -18.82 5.23 -5.92
N SER A 139 -18.47 6.50 -5.71
CA SER A 139 -19.20 7.63 -6.29
C SER A 139 -18.75 8.02 -7.69
N GLY A 140 -17.67 7.39 -8.19
CA GLY A 140 -17.04 7.69 -9.48
C GLY A 140 -15.98 8.79 -9.37
N ASN A 141 -15.63 9.19 -8.15
CA ASN A 141 -14.67 10.25 -7.91
C ASN A 141 -13.25 9.69 -7.97
N TYR A 142 -12.34 10.38 -8.69
CA TYR A 142 -10.97 9.91 -8.89
C TYR A 142 -10.15 9.74 -7.59
N HIS A 143 -10.61 10.36 -6.50
CA HIS A 143 -9.91 10.42 -5.21
C HIS A 143 -10.25 9.24 -4.28
N GLU A 144 -11.16 8.34 -4.69
CA GLU A 144 -11.65 7.21 -3.87
C GLU A 144 -10.72 5.99 -3.87
N THR A 145 -9.40 6.21 -3.92
CA THR A 145 -8.39 5.14 -3.88
C THR A 145 -8.37 4.42 -2.54
N ASN A 146 -8.10 3.13 -2.56
CA ASN A 146 -8.11 2.28 -1.37
C ASN A 146 -6.71 1.73 -1.09
N ALA A 147 -6.17 1.94 0.11
CA ALA A 147 -4.84 1.46 0.48
C ALA A 147 -4.88 0.07 1.14
N GLY A 148 -3.90 -0.78 0.82
CA GLY A 148 -3.74 -2.12 1.39
C GLY A 148 -3.61 -3.19 0.30
N PRO A 149 -4.22 -4.38 0.47
CA PRO A 149 -4.64 -4.96 1.74
C PRO A 149 -3.42 -5.27 2.62
N ILE A 150 -3.65 -5.39 3.93
CA ILE A 150 -2.65 -5.86 4.89
C ILE A 150 -3.23 -7.02 5.67
N PRO A 151 -2.53 -8.16 5.78
CA PRO A 151 -3.02 -9.30 6.54
C PRO A 151 -3.17 -8.94 8.03
N ASP A 152 -4.21 -9.45 8.66
CA ASP A 152 -4.41 -9.34 10.11
C ASP A 152 -3.66 -10.41 10.92
N GLY A 153 -3.14 -11.45 10.25
CA GLY A 153 -2.49 -12.61 10.87
C GLY A 153 -3.42 -13.79 11.14
N GLU A 154 -4.72 -13.65 10.90
CA GLU A 154 -5.78 -14.65 11.15
C GLU A 154 -6.49 -15.08 9.86
N GLY A 155 -5.90 -14.78 8.70
CA GLY A 155 -6.47 -15.11 7.39
C GLY A 155 -7.46 -14.07 6.85
N ASN A 156 -7.52 -12.88 7.46
CA ASN A 156 -8.32 -11.75 6.98
C ASN A 156 -7.40 -10.58 6.60
N TRP A 157 -8.00 -9.49 6.13
CA TRP A 157 -7.25 -8.33 5.66
C TRP A 157 -7.84 -7.02 6.15
N PHE A 158 -6.99 -6.02 6.36
CA PHE A 158 -7.40 -4.64 6.51
C PHE A 158 -7.22 -3.86 5.21
N VAL A 159 -8.21 -3.03 4.89
CA VAL A 159 -8.18 -2.09 3.76
C VAL A 159 -8.61 -0.72 4.26
N ALA A 160 -7.88 0.33 3.88
CA ALA A 160 -8.27 1.71 4.15
C ALA A 160 -8.98 2.30 2.92
N ILE A 161 -10.26 2.65 3.05
CA ILE A 161 -11.13 3.06 1.96
C ILE A 161 -11.13 4.59 1.86
N GLY A 162 -10.59 5.14 0.77
CA GLY A 162 -10.40 6.59 0.60
C GLY A 162 -11.69 7.35 0.34
N THR A 163 -11.77 8.61 0.77
CA THR A 163 -12.93 9.47 0.48
C THR A 163 -12.85 10.12 -0.90
N ALA A 164 -13.99 10.58 -1.39
CA ALA A 164 -14.06 11.39 -2.59
C ALA A 164 -13.63 12.85 -2.32
N SER A 165 -13.18 13.54 -3.37
CA SER A 165 -12.78 14.95 -3.34
C SER A 165 -13.85 15.84 -3.95
N HIS A 166 -14.14 16.98 -3.32
CA HIS A 166 -15.08 17.97 -3.83
C HIS A 166 -14.76 18.42 -5.27
N ASN A 167 -13.47 18.47 -5.61
CA ASN A 167 -12.99 18.90 -6.93
C ASN A 167 -13.05 17.78 -7.99
N GLY A 168 -13.46 16.58 -7.61
CA GLY A 168 -13.68 15.47 -8.54
C GLY A 168 -15.16 15.32 -8.90
N PRO A 169 -15.45 14.53 -9.95
CA PRO A 169 -16.83 14.28 -10.35
C PRO A 169 -17.58 13.47 -9.29
N THR A 170 -18.91 13.53 -9.37
CA THR A 170 -19.81 12.52 -8.80
C THR A 170 -20.58 11.99 -10.00
N PHE A 171 -20.54 10.68 -10.23
CA PHE A 171 -21.22 10.08 -11.38
C PHE A 171 -22.73 9.98 -11.13
N ASP A 172 -23.51 9.98 -12.21
CA ASP A 172 -24.97 9.80 -12.15
C ASP A 172 -25.35 8.42 -11.59
N TYR A 173 -24.54 7.41 -11.94
CA TYR A 173 -24.67 6.04 -11.44
C TYR A 173 -23.49 5.73 -10.54
N VAL A 174 -23.78 5.56 -9.26
CA VAL A 174 -22.80 5.18 -8.24
C VAL A 174 -22.93 3.70 -7.90
N ARG A 175 -21.86 3.12 -7.36
CA ARG A 175 -21.94 1.82 -6.70
C ARG A 175 -22.36 2.01 -5.24
N GLY A 176 -23.46 1.36 -4.85
CA GLY A 176 -24.07 1.50 -3.53
C GLY A 176 -25.08 2.64 -3.47
N GLU A 177 -25.47 3.04 -2.26
CA GLU A 177 -26.43 4.12 -2.04
C GLU A 177 -25.73 5.48 -1.92
N PHE A 178 -26.25 6.48 -2.64
CA PHE A 178 -25.72 7.84 -2.59
C PHE A 178 -26.35 8.67 -1.46
N SER A 179 -25.52 9.13 -0.54
CA SER A 179 -25.88 10.06 0.53
C SER A 179 -25.60 11.51 0.12
N ARG A 180 -26.67 12.27 -0.13
CA ARG A 180 -26.58 13.73 -0.37
C ARG A 180 -26.00 14.48 0.82
N THR A 181 -26.27 14.04 2.03
CA THR A 181 -25.70 14.64 3.24
C THR A 181 -24.24 14.27 3.42
N GLY A 182 -23.84 13.08 2.96
CA GLY A 182 -22.46 12.61 2.94
C GLY A 182 -21.56 13.39 1.98
N ARG A 183 -22.11 13.99 0.92
CA ARG A 183 -21.39 14.84 -0.06
C ARG A 183 -21.14 16.28 0.45
N ARG A 184 -20.62 16.42 1.68
CA ARG A 184 -20.29 17.71 2.31
C ARG A 184 -18.80 17.85 2.57
N GLY A 185 -18.31 19.08 2.55
CA GLY A 185 -16.90 19.39 2.83
C GLY A 185 -15.96 19.20 1.64
N ARG A 186 -14.66 19.40 1.90
CA ARG A 186 -13.60 19.32 0.90
C ARG A 186 -13.35 17.89 0.39
N ASN A 187 -13.43 16.94 1.32
CA ASN A 187 -13.42 15.51 1.08
C ASN A 187 -14.66 14.94 1.75
N TYR A 188 -15.27 13.92 1.13
CA TYR A 188 -16.63 13.55 1.46
C TYR A 188 -16.88 12.04 1.36
N SER A 189 -17.80 11.57 2.20
CA SER A 189 -18.20 10.16 2.30
C SER A 189 -19.67 10.05 1.86
N ALA A 190 -19.88 10.03 0.55
CA ALA A 190 -21.24 10.02 -0.03
C ALA A 190 -21.73 8.63 -0.40
N VAL A 191 -20.91 7.59 -0.23
CA VAL A 191 -21.28 6.19 -0.45
C VAL A 191 -20.65 5.34 0.65
N LYS A 192 -21.13 4.10 0.80
CA LYS A 192 -20.78 3.19 1.88
C LYS A 192 -19.26 3.07 2.09
N ASP A 193 -18.85 3.14 3.37
CA ASP A 193 -17.49 2.93 3.90
C ASP A 193 -16.39 3.88 3.40
N LYS A 194 -16.72 5.00 2.73
CA LYS A 194 -15.72 6.00 2.36
C LYS A 194 -15.16 6.69 3.61
N GLY A 195 -13.83 6.74 3.74
CA GLY A 195 -13.15 7.27 4.91
C GLY A 195 -13.08 6.29 6.09
N TRP A 196 -13.30 5.00 5.84
CA TRP A 196 -13.19 3.94 6.82
C TRP A 196 -11.95 3.09 6.60
N VAL A 197 -11.44 2.53 7.70
CA VAL A 197 -10.68 1.27 7.67
C VAL A 197 -11.67 0.15 7.90
N VAL A 198 -11.58 -0.89 7.09
CA VAL A 198 -12.43 -2.07 7.18
C VAL A 198 -11.59 -3.33 7.31
N LYS A 199 -12.10 -4.34 8.03
CA LYS A 199 -11.60 -5.71 8.01
C LYS A 199 -12.42 -6.50 7.00
N VAL A 200 -11.76 -7.07 5.99
CA VAL A 200 -12.34 -7.99 5.02
C VAL A 200 -12.02 -9.41 5.47
N THR A 201 -13.05 -10.21 5.74
CA THR A 201 -12.89 -11.61 6.14
C THR A 201 -12.54 -12.51 4.95
N SER A 202 -12.04 -13.71 5.23
CA SER A 202 -11.65 -14.68 4.20
C SER A 202 -12.78 -15.07 3.24
N ASP A 203 -14.04 -14.95 3.67
CA ASP A 203 -15.25 -15.19 2.87
C ASP A 203 -15.73 -13.95 2.07
N GLY A 204 -15.03 -12.81 2.18
CA GLY A 204 -15.36 -11.57 1.49
C GLY A 204 -16.28 -10.62 2.26
N SER A 205 -16.74 -10.98 3.46
CA SER A 205 -17.56 -10.07 4.28
C SER A 205 -16.75 -8.88 4.80
N ILE A 206 -17.41 -7.75 5.02
CA ILE A 206 -16.77 -6.52 5.51
C ILE A 206 -17.24 -6.18 6.92
N ILE A 207 -16.28 -5.96 7.81
CA ILE A 207 -16.48 -5.49 9.17
C ILE A 207 -15.89 -4.07 9.28
N PRO A 208 -16.71 -3.03 9.49
CA PRO A 208 -16.20 -1.68 9.75
C PRO A 208 -15.29 -1.69 10.99
N TRP A 209 -14.11 -1.08 10.86
CA TRP A 209 -13.10 -1.09 11.93
C TRP A 209 -12.96 0.27 12.59
N ALA A 210 -12.63 1.30 11.83
CA ALA A 210 -12.36 2.66 12.31
C ALA A 210 -12.74 3.68 11.23
N SER A 211 -13.08 4.91 11.61
CA SER A 211 -13.58 5.91 10.65
C SER A 211 -13.01 7.30 10.90
N GLY A 212 -13.19 8.22 9.92
CA GLY A 212 -12.74 9.60 10.04
C GLY A 212 -11.48 9.92 9.24
N PHE A 213 -11.04 8.99 8.39
CA PHE A 213 -9.94 9.21 7.45
C PHE A 213 -10.40 10.10 6.30
N ARG A 214 -9.54 11.04 5.92
CA ARG A 214 -9.78 11.94 4.79
C ARG A 214 -9.29 11.30 3.51
N ALA A 215 -8.01 11.05 3.41
CA ALA A 215 -7.29 10.73 2.19
C ALA A 215 -6.13 9.79 2.57
N ASN A 216 -6.50 8.61 3.09
CA ASN A 216 -5.51 7.63 3.51
C ASN A 216 -4.56 7.31 2.34
N ASN A 217 -3.28 7.15 2.65
CA ASN A 217 -2.22 6.91 1.66
C ASN A 217 -1.27 5.78 2.06
N GLY A 218 -1.64 5.01 3.08
CA GLY A 218 -0.84 3.90 3.58
C GLY A 218 -1.52 3.23 4.76
N ILE A 219 -1.36 1.91 4.83
CA ILE A 219 -1.81 1.07 5.95
C ILE A 219 -0.76 -0.01 6.17
N ARG A 220 -0.48 -0.33 7.44
CA ARG A 220 0.50 -1.36 7.80
C ARG A 220 0.24 -1.90 9.20
N MET A 221 0.45 -3.20 9.37
CA MET A 221 0.54 -3.84 10.66
C MET A 221 1.99 -3.77 11.14
N SER A 222 2.21 -3.40 12.41
CA SER A 222 3.51 -3.51 13.05
C SER A 222 3.82 -4.98 13.39
N PRO A 223 5.08 -5.33 13.68
CA PRO A 223 5.42 -6.67 14.19
C PRO A 223 4.74 -7.03 15.52
N SER A 224 4.32 -6.04 16.31
CA SER A 224 3.56 -6.23 17.56
C SER A 224 2.06 -6.44 17.33
N GLY A 225 1.56 -6.33 16.09
CA GLY A 225 0.15 -6.47 15.76
C GLY A 225 -0.67 -5.18 15.85
N ASP A 226 -0.02 -4.03 15.92
CA ASP A 226 -0.69 -2.72 15.94
C ASP A 226 -0.98 -2.24 14.53
N LEU A 227 -2.19 -1.76 14.28
CA LEU A 227 -2.60 -1.25 12.97
C LEU A 227 -2.28 0.24 12.86
N TRP A 228 -1.53 0.60 11.82
CA TRP A 228 -1.15 1.99 11.54
C TRP A 228 -1.66 2.43 10.18
N VAL A 229 -2.24 3.63 10.11
CA VAL A 229 -2.72 4.24 8.87
C VAL A 229 -2.19 5.65 8.74
N THR A 230 -1.67 5.98 7.56
CA THR A 230 -1.26 7.35 7.23
C THR A 230 -2.36 8.05 6.45
N ASP A 231 -2.43 9.37 6.61
CA ASP A 231 -3.40 10.21 5.91
C ASP A 231 -2.69 11.42 5.28
N ASN A 232 -3.27 11.99 4.24
CA ASN A 232 -2.74 13.19 3.60
C ASN A 232 -3.15 14.45 4.36
N GLN A 233 -2.20 15.39 4.39
CA GLN A 233 -2.45 16.79 4.68
C GLN A 233 -3.65 17.31 3.86
N GLY A 234 -4.31 18.33 4.38
CA GLY A 234 -5.42 19.00 3.69
C GLY A 234 -5.70 20.36 4.32
N ASP A 235 -6.74 21.03 3.84
CA ASP A 235 -7.01 22.43 4.17
C ASP A 235 -7.01 22.74 5.68
N TRP A 236 -7.51 21.81 6.51
CA TRP A 236 -7.54 21.96 7.98
C TRP A 236 -6.47 21.12 8.72
N ARG A 237 -5.78 20.21 8.03
CA ARG A 237 -4.71 19.35 8.58
C ARG A 237 -3.39 19.73 7.92
N GLY A 238 -2.60 20.57 8.59
CA GLY A 238 -1.37 21.15 8.03
C GLY A 238 -0.21 20.18 7.75
N THR A 239 -0.35 18.91 8.10
CA THR A 239 0.66 17.87 7.83
C THR A 239 -0.02 16.52 7.60
N SER A 240 0.74 15.55 7.09
CA SER A 240 0.33 14.16 6.91
C SER A 240 0.58 13.36 8.20
N PRO A 241 -0.48 12.93 8.92
CA PRO A 241 -0.34 12.18 10.16
C PRO A 241 -0.16 10.68 9.91
N ILE A 242 0.35 10.00 10.94
CA ILE A 242 0.22 8.55 11.13
C ILE A 242 -0.65 8.31 12.35
N TYR A 243 -1.62 7.41 12.24
CA TYR A 243 -2.56 7.06 13.29
C TYR A 243 -2.32 5.63 13.75
N HIS A 244 -2.32 5.43 15.07
CA HIS A 244 -2.61 4.12 15.65
C HIS A 244 -4.12 3.91 15.56
N VAL A 245 -4.55 2.80 14.94
CA VAL A 245 -5.95 2.55 14.60
C VAL A 245 -6.50 1.41 15.45
N GLU A 246 -7.47 1.75 16.30
CA GLU A 246 -8.16 0.82 17.16
C GLU A 246 -9.61 0.64 16.70
N LYS A 247 -10.20 -0.53 16.99
CA LYS A 247 -11.58 -0.81 16.59
C LYS A 247 -12.55 0.14 17.28
N GLY A 248 -13.44 0.75 16.52
CA GLY A 248 -14.49 1.66 16.99
C GLY A 248 -14.05 3.11 17.19
N HIS A 249 -12.81 3.46 16.84
CA HIS A 249 -12.24 4.80 16.97
C HIS A 249 -12.14 5.56 15.64
#